data_AF-A0A851K8P5-F1
#
_entry.id   AF-A0A851K8P5-F1
#
_cell.length_a   1.000
_cell.length_b   1.000
_cell.length_c   1.000
_cell.angle_alpha   90.00
_cell.angle_beta   90.00
_cell.angle_gamma   90.00
#
_symmetry.space_group_name_H-M   'P 1'
#
loop_
_entity.id
_entity.type
_entity.pdbx_description
1 polymer ?
#
loop_
_entity_poly.entity_id
_entity_poly.type
_entity_poly.pdbx_seq_one_letter_code
_entity_poly.pdbx_strand_id
1 'polypeptide(L)'
;QVIAYARRRYRILGETLDVALGNCIDRLARLLQVGPAPAPPRWTRPDGHAHADPAPFLADPQRSQPRLQRGAAGQEAVTPKLLESGEATPEDLCFSLQETAFAALAEVTERALALTRARHLLLVGGVAC
;
A
#
# COMPACT_ATOMS: atom_id res chain seq x y z
N GLN A 1 5.89 5.37 -7.68
CA GLN A 1 7.25 5.63 -8.21
C GLN A 1 7.80 6.85 -7.49
N VAL A 2 9.08 6.85 -7.15
CA VAL A 2 9.79 7.96 -6.52
C VAL A 2 10.88 8.42 -7.47
N ILE A 3 10.80 9.68 -7.89
CA ILE A 3 11.71 10.28 -8.87
C ILE A 3 12.40 11.51 -8.28
N ALA A 4 13.65 11.72 -8.67
CA ALA A 4 14.39 12.92 -8.30
C ALA A 4 15.19 13.47 -9.47
N TYR A 5 15.34 14.80 -9.51
CA TYR A 5 16.20 15.46 -10.48
C TYR A 5 17.61 15.61 -9.90
N ALA A 6 18.59 14.93 -10.51
CA ALA A 6 19.98 14.99 -10.08
C ALA A 6 20.93 14.87 -11.27
N ARG A 7 22.02 15.66 -11.26
CA ARG A 7 23.03 15.71 -12.34
C ARG A 7 22.40 15.95 -13.72
N ARG A 8 21.51 16.95 -13.80
CA ARG A 8 20.79 17.38 -15.02
C ARG A 8 19.86 16.33 -15.65
N ARG A 9 19.44 15.29 -14.93
CA ARG A 9 18.48 14.28 -15.41
C ARG A 9 17.52 13.86 -14.31
N TYR A 10 16.30 13.48 -14.70
CA TYR A 10 15.38 12.75 -13.82
C TYR A 10 15.86 11.32 -13.65
N ARG A 11 15.81 10.82 -12.43
CA ARG A 11 16.22 9.46 -12.06
C ARG A 11 15.14 8.85 -11.19
N ILE A 12 14.85 7.58 -11.45
CA ILE A 12 13.97 6.76 -10.62
C ILE A 12 14.79 6.27 -9.44
N LEU A 13 14.35 6.59 -8.22
CA LEU A 13 14.99 6.19 -6.97
C LEU A 13 14.26 5.02 -6.29
N GLY A 14 12.98 4.84 -6.62
CA GLY A 14 12.18 3.73 -6.16
C GLY A 14 11.00 3.50 -7.08
N GLU A 15 10.70 2.23 -7.36
CA GLU A 15 9.52 1.83 -8.10
C GLU A 15 8.95 0.53 -7.54
N THR A 16 7.70 0.26 -7.87
CA THR A 16 7.07 -1.01 -7.49
C THR A 16 7.64 -2.13 -8.36
N LEU A 17 7.82 -3.32 -7.79
CA LEU A 17 8.37 -4.48 -8.51
C LEU A 17 7.29 -5.28 -9.24
N ASP A 18 6.02 -5.13 -8.83
CA ASP A 18 4.91 -5.94 -9.32
C ASP A 18 3.82 -5.08 -9.97
N VAL A 19 3.06 -4.33 -9.17
CA VAL A 19 1.90 -3.58 -9.62
C VAL A 19 1.88 -2.18 -8.99
N ALA A 20 1.33 -1.22 -9.71
CA ALA A 20 1.07 0.10 -9.17
C ALA A 20 0.02 0.05 -8.06
N LEU A 21 0.22 0.85 -6.99
CA LEU A 21 -0.67 0.90 -5.83
C LEU A 21 -2.14 1.17 -6.22
N GLY A 22 -2.40 2.06 -7.19
CA GLY A 22 -3.77 2.31 -7.65
C GLY A 22 -4.45 1.06 -8.19
N ASN A 23 -3.76 0.28 -9.02
CA ASN A 23 -4.30 -1.00 -9.52
C ASN A 23 -4.43 -2.04 -8.41
N CYS A 24 -3.55 -2.03 -7.40
CA CYS A 24 -3.69 -2.88 -6.22
C CYS A 24 -5.00 -2.58 -5.47
N ILE A 25 -5.27 -1.31 -5.20
CA ILE A 25 -6.51 -0.85 -4.56
C ILE A 25 -7.73 -1.24 -5.41
N ASP A 26 -7.68 -0.99 -6.73
CA ASP A 26 -8.77 -1.35 -7.64
C ASP A 26 -9.07 -2.85 -7.65
N ARG A 27 -8.02 -3.68 -7.56
CA ARG A 27 -8.19 -5.14 -7.50
C ARG A 27 -8.79 -5.58 -6.18
N LEU A 28 -8.34 -5.03 -5.05
CA LEU A 28 -8.95 -5.32 -3.75
C LEU A 28 -10.43 -4.91 -3.73
N ALA A 29 -10.77 -3.72 -4.24
CA ALA A 29 -12.14 -3.25 -4.31
C ALA A 29 -13.04 -4.22 -5.12
N ARG A 30 -12.54 -4.71 -6.27
CA ARG A 30 -13.24 -5.73 -7.06
C ARG A 30 -13.43 -7.05 -6.32
N LEU A 31 -12.42 -7.52 -5.57
CA LEU A 31 -12.52 -8.75 -4.77
C LEU A 31 -13.57 -8.63 -3.66
N LEU A 32 -13.62 -7.47 -3.01
CA LEU A 32 -14.57 -7.18 -1.94
C LEU A 32 -15.97 -6.80 -2.46
N GLN A 33 -16.17 -6.71 -3.78
CA GLN A 33 -17.40 -6.28 -4.43
C GLN A 33 -17.90 -4.90 -3.97
N VAL A 34 -17.04 -4.10 -3.36
CA VAL A 34 -17.28 -2.68 -3.13
C VAL A 34 -17.03 -1.96 -4.44
N GLY A 35 -18.03 -1.24 -4.95
CA GLY A 35 -17.91 -0.45 -6.17
C GLY A 35 -16.71 0.52 -6.10
N PRO A 36 -16.26 1.08 -7.24
CA PRO A 36 -15.09 1.96 -7.28
C PRO A 36 -15.32 3.18 -6.38
N ALA A 37 -14.84 3.13 -5.15
CA ALA A 37 -14.93 4.22 -4.21
C ALA A 37 -13.84 5.24 -4.55
N PRO A 38 -14.17 6.53 -4.76
CA PRO A 38 -13.23 7.55 -5.25
C PRO A 38 -12.17 7.98 -4.24
N ALA A 39 -12.18 7.43 -3.04
CA ALA A 39 -11.13 7.53 -2.06
C ALA A 39 -11.31 6.34 -1.12
N PRO A 40 -10.27 5.80 -0.49
CA PRO A 40 -10.50 5.05 0.72
C PRO A 40 -11.13 6.02 1.74
N PRO A 41 -12.43 5.93 2.09
CA PRO A 41 -12.85 6.50 3.36
C PRO A 41 -11.88 5.98 4.41
N ARG A 42 -11.59 6.76 5.45
CA ARG A 42 -11.03 6.17 6.66
C ARG A 42 -12.03 5.09 7.06
N TRP A 43 -11.72 3.82 6.77
CA TRP A 43 -12.63 2.69 6.94
C TRP A 43 -12.71 2.39 8.42
N THR A 44 -13.31 3.30 9.19
CA THR A 44 -13.59 3.08 10.60
C THR A 44 -14.56 1.93 10.68
N ARG A 45 -14.17 0.92 11.46
CA ARG A 45 -15.05 -0.19 11.83
C ARG A 45 -16.40 0.40 12.33
N PRO A 46 -17.56 -0.04 11.80
CA PRO A 46 -18.88 0.45 12.25
C PRO A 46 -19.09 0.34 13.76
N ASP A 47 -18.38 -0.60 14.38
CA ASP A 47 -18.51 -1.09 15.73
C ASP A 47 -17.52 -0.43 16.73
N GLY A 48 -16.70 0.53 16.29
CA GLY A 48 -15.84 1.34 17.17
C GLY A 48 -14.69 0.58 17.85
N HIS A 49 -14.52 -0.71 17.55
CA HIS A 49 -13.38 -1.50 17.98
C HIS A 49 -12.13 -1.15 17.18
N ALA A 50 -10.96 -1.27 17.81
CA ALA A 50 -9.68 -1.14 17.10
C ALA A 50 -9.62 -2.13 15.94
N HIS A 51 -9.08 -1.68 14.81
CA HIS A 51 -8.75 -2.59 13.71
C HIS A 51 -7.78 -3.65 14.21
N ALA A 52 -7.86 -4.84 13.62
CA ALA A 52 -6.82 -5.83 13.81
C ALA A 52 -5.46 -5.21 13.45
N ASP A 53 -4.40 -5.61 14.16
CA ASP A 53 -3.04 -5.15 13.84
C ASP A 53 -2.79 -5.33 12.34
N PRO A 54 -2.26 -4.31 11.64
CA PRO A 54 -2.10 -4.38 10.22
C PRO A 54 -1.18 -5.56 9.88
N ALA A 55 -1.72 -6.59 9.24
CA ALA A 55 -0.93 -7.69 8.72
C ALA A 55 0.06 -7.10 7.70
N PRO A 56 1.33 -7.55 7.67
CA PRO A 56 2.33 -6.97 6.78
C PRO A 56 1.99 -7.31 5.32
N PHE A 57 1.34 -6.38 4.63
CA PHE A 57 0.87 -6.56 3.25
C PHE A 57 1.86 -6.06 2.19
N LEU A 58 2.98 -5.42 2.56
CA LEU A 58 3.98 -4.93 1.61
C LEU A 58 5.39 -5.29 2.02
N ALA A 59 6.13 -5.84 1.05
CA ALA A 59 7.49 -6.33 1.24
C ALA A 59 8.48 -5.16 1.24
N ASP A 60 9.30 -5.08 2.29
CA ASP A 60 10.61 -4.45 2.22
C ASP A 60 11.58 -5.45 1.56
N PRO A 61 12.18 -5.13 0.39
CA PRO A 61 13.15 -6.01 -0.27
C PRO A 61 14.44 -6.25 0.54
N GLN A 62 14.64 -5.55 1.67
CA GLN A 62 15.81 -5.69 2.55
C GLN A 62 15.51 -6.40 3.89
N ARG A 63 14.24 -6.63 4.26
CA ARG A 63 13.89 -7.33 5.51
C ARG A 63 13.75 -8.84 5.27
N SER A 64 14.77 -9.56 5.70
CA SER A 64 14.76 -11.00 5.94
C SER A 64 13.83 -11.37 7.11
N GLN A 65 12.50 -11.27 6.94
CA GLN A 65 11.55 -11.86 7.89
C GLN A 65 10.51 -12.77 7.20
N PRO A 66 10.21 -13.96 7.77
CA PRO A 66 9.46 -15.02 7.10
C PRO A 66 7.96 -15.01 7.42
N ARG A 67 7.33 -13.85 7.63
CA ARG A 67 5.89 -13.77 7.87
C ARG A 67 5.22 -12.89 6.81
N LEU A 68 4.78 -13.58 5.76
CA LEU A 68 3.88 -13.14 4.68
C LEU A 68 4.32 -11.91 3.87
N GLN A 69 5.42 -12.04 3.13
CA GLN A 69 5.76 -11.14 2.04
C GLN A 69 4.87 -11.44 0.83
N ARG A 70 3.86 -10.61 0.53
CA ARG A 70 3.04 -10.80 -0.66
C ARG A 70 2.71 -9.46 -1.30
N GLY A 71 3.26 -9.23 -2.49
CA GLY A 71 2.81 -8.16 -3.39
C GLY A 71 1.34 -8.37 -3.80
N ALA A 72 0.80 -7.50 -4.63
CA ALA A 72 -0.64 -7.51 -4.94
C ALA A 72 -1.15 -8.85 -5.49
N ALA A 73 -0.33 -9.58 -6.24
CA ALA A 73 -0.66 -10.93 -6.71
C ALA A 73 -0.86 -11.95 -5.58
N GLY A 74 -0.14 -11.78 -4.46
CA GLY A 74 -0.32 -12.64 -3.29
C GLY A 74 -1.49 -12.22 -2.40
N GLN A 75 -2.01 -11.00 -2.54
CA GLN A 75 -3.24 -10.57 -1.87
C GLN A 75 -4.47 -11.23 -2.50
N GLU A 76 -4.53 -11.31 -3.82
CA GLU A 76 -5.63 -11.99 -4.55
C GLU A 76 -5.83 -13.44 -4.11
N ALA A 77 -4.75 -14.14 -3.76
CA ALA A 77 -4.81 -15.53 -3.31
C ALA A 77 -5.21 -15.70 -1.82
N VAL A 78 -5.12 -14.64 -1.01
CA VAL A 78 -5.30 -14.68 0.44
C VAL A 78 -6.63 -14.08 0.86
N THR A 79 -7.02 -12.97 0.24
CA THR A 79 -8.26 -12.25 0.54
C THR A 79 -9.49 -13.16 0.55
N PRO A 80 -9.75 -14.01 -0.46
CA PRO A 80 -10.92 -14.90 -0.44
C PRO A 80 -10.88 -15.88 0.74
N LYS A 81 -9.70 -16.42 1.06
CA LYS A 81 -9.53 -17.39 2.16
C LYS A 81 -9.79 -16.79 3.53
N LEU A 82 -9.36 -15.54 3.75
CA LEU A 82 -9.57 -14.82 5.00
C LEU A 82 -11.03 -14.38 5.18
N LEU A 83 -11.71 -14.08 4.07
CA LEU A 83 -13.14 -13.77 4.08
C LEU A 83 -13.98 -15.04 4.33
N GLU A 84 -13.62 -16.15 3.69
CA GLU A 84 -14.28 -17.45 3.89
C GLU A 84 -14.07 -18.01 5.31
N SER A 85 -12.89 -17.80 5.91
CA SER A 85 -12.62 -18.21 7.29
C SER A 85 -13.26 -17.32 8.35
N GLY A 86 -13.75 -16.13 7.97
CA GLY A 86 -14.27 -15.12 8.90
C GLY A 86 -13.21 -14.51 9.81
N GLU A 87 -11.92 -14.76 9.55
CA GLU A 87 -10.80 -14.23 10.35
C GLU A 87 -10.56 -12.75 10.10
N ALA A 88 -10.96 -12.22 8.93
CA ALA A 88 -10.83 -10.82 8.58
C ALA A 88 -12.11 -10.27 7.96
N THR A 89 -12.45 -9.04 8.33
CA THR A 89 -13.53 -8.28 7.69
C THR A 89 -13.00 -7.54 6.45
N PRO A 90 -13.86 -7.20 5.48
CA PRO A 90 -13.49 -6.30 4.38
C PRO A 90 -12.83 -5.01 4.86
N GLU A 91 -13.32 -4.44 5.97
CA GLU A 91 -12.82 -3.22 6.59
C GLU A 91 -11.39 -3.41 7.12
N ASP A 92 -11.12 -4.53 7.80
CA ASP A 92 -9.79 -4.85 8.31
C ASP A 92 -8.77 -5.02 7.18
N LEU A 93 -9.17 -5.63 6.06
CA LEU A 93 -8.32 -5.79 4.88
C LEU A 93 -8.02 -4.44 4.21
N CYS A 94 -9.02 -3.57 4.08
CA CYS A 94 -8.85 -2.23 3.54
C CYS A 94 -7.94 -1.36 4.41
N PHE A 95 -8.16 -1.38 5.73
CA PHE A 95 -7.33 -0.67 6.70
C PHE A 95 -5.88 -1.13 6.62
N SER A 96 -5.68 -2.45 6.64
CA SER A 96 -4.33 -2.99 6.66
C SER A 96 -3.59 -2.80 5.34
N LEU A 97 -4.26 -2.82 4.20
CA LEU A 97 -3.65 -2.45 2.91
C LEU A 97 -3.17 -1.00 2.95
N GLN A 98 -3.99 -0.07 3.45
CA GLN A 98 -3.64 1.35 3.47
C GLN A 98 -2.45 1.63 4.37
N GLU A 99 -2.50 1.15 5.63
CA GLU A 99 -1.43 1.40 6.59
C GLU A 99 -0.10 0.86 6.07
N THR A 100 -0.09 -0.37 5.55
CA THR A 100 1.14 -0.97 5.03
C THR A 100 1.63 -0.32 3.74
N ALA A 101 0.73 0.03 2.82
CA ALA A 101 1.12 0.61 1.55
C ALA A 101 1.60 2.05 1.67
N PHE A 102 0.88 2.87 2.44
CA PHE A 102 1.28 4.24 2.66
C PHE A 102 2.50 4.33 3.59
N ALA A 103 2.66 3.44 4.58
CA ALA A 103 3.90 3.36 5.36
C ALA A 103 5.10 3.01 4.47
N ALA A 104 4.98 2.01 3.59
CA ALA A 104 6.06 1.65 2.66
C ALA A 104 6.39 2.81 1.69
N LEU A 105 5.37 3.52 1.18
CA LEU A 105 5.59 4.69 0.33
C LEU A 105 6.28 5.83 1.10
N ALA A 106 5.84 6.11 2.34
CA ALA A 106 6.45 7.11 3.20
C ALA A 106 7.92 6.78 3.47
N GLU A 107 8.22 5.53 3.80
CA GLU A 107 9.58 5.05 4.06
C GLU A 107 10.49 5.21 2.83
N VAL A 108 10.06 4.74 1.65
CA VAL A 108 10.85 4.87 0.41
C VAL A 108 11.03 6.35 0.05
N THR A 109 10.03 7.18 0.30
CA THR A 109 10.10 8.63 0.06
C THR A 109 11.08 9.30 1.01
N GLU A 110 11.06 8.96 2.30
CA GLU A 110 12.01 9.48 3.28
C GLU A 110 13.45 9.10 2.94
N ARG A 111 13.69 7.83 2.59
CA ARG A 111 15.02 7.36 2.12
C ARG A 111 15.47 8.13 0.88
N ALA A 112 14.57 8.40 -0.06
CA ALA A 112 14.89 9.18 -1.27
C ALA A 112 15.17 10.66 -0.97
N LEU A 113 14.42 11.28 -0.06
CA LEU A 113 14.66 12.64 0.40
C LEU A 113 16.03 12.74 1.11
N ALA A 114 16.36 11.79 1.98
CA ALA A 114 17.65 11.72 2.66
C ALA A 114 18.81 11.56 1.67
N LEU A 115 18.66 10.69 0.66
CA LEU A 115 19.67 10.45 -0.37
C LEU A 115 19.93 11.68 -1.25
N THR A 116 18.88 12.43 -1.59
CA THR A 116 18.95 13.57 -2.51
C THR A 116 19.18 14.91 -1.80
N ARG A 117 18.98 14.94 -0.48
CA ARG A 117 18.91 16.17 0.34
C ARG A 117 17.87 17.17 -0.16
N ALA A 118 16.81 16.68 -0.82
CA ALA A 118 15.71 17.51 -1.26
C ALA A 118 14.93 18.04 -0.04
N ARG A 119 14.52 19.31 -0.10
CA ARG A 119 13.72 19.96 0.95
C ARG A 119 12.22 19.96 0.67
N HIS A 120 11.83 19.59 -0.54
CA HIS A 120 10.46 19.66 -1.04
C HIS A 120 10.08 18.31 -1.63
N LEU A 121 8.87 17.88 -1.35
CA LEU A 121 8.25 16.69 -1.91
C LEU A 121 7.04 17.14 -2.72
N LEU A 122 6.89 16.59 -3.92
CA LEU A 122 5.69 16.75 -4.73
C LEU A 122 5.02 15.38 -4.89
N LEU A 123 3.81 15.25 -4.36
CA LEU A 123 2.98 14.08 -4.56
C LEU A 123 2.14 14.27 -5.84
N VAL A 124 2.16 13.29 -6.73
CA VAL A 124 1.42 13.32 -8.01
C VAL A 124 0.74 11.98 -8.26
N GLY A 125 -0.28 12.00 -9.12
CA GLY A 125 -1.01 10.81 -9.56
C GLY A 125 -2.40 10.68 -8.94
N GLY A 126 -3.20 9.74 -9.45
CA GLY A 126 -4.61 9.57 -9.05
C GLY A 126 -4.83 9.09 -7.62
N VAL A 127 -3.81 8.51 -6.97
CA VAL A 127 -3.86 8.04 -5.57
C VAL A 127 -3.44 9.15 -4.58
N ALA A 128 -3.17 10.36 -5.07
CA ALA A 128 -2.77 11.50 -4.23
C ALA A 128 -3.96 12.27 -3.62
N CYS A 129 -5.20 11.85 -3.91
CA CYS A 129 -6.44 12.51 -3.52
C CYS A 129 -6.94 12.12 -2.13
#